data_AF-A0A534T6F4-F1
#
_entry.id   AF-A0A534T6F4-F1
#
_cell.length_a   1.000
_cell.length_b   1.000
_cell.length_c   1.000
_cell.angle_alpha   90.00
_cell.angle_beta   90.00
_cell.angle_gamma   90.00
#
_symmetry.space_group_name_H-M   'P 1'
#
loop_
_entity.id
_entity.type
_entity.pdbx_description
1 polymer ?
#
loop_
_entity_poly.entity_id
_entity_poly.type
_entity_poly.pdbx_seq_one_letter_code
_entity_poly.pdbx_strand_id
1 'polypeptide(L)'
;MPDIGFYHPIVIHFAIGLLAAGVLFRWMSLTGRAACAGPAAASLSLLATVAILVAAQSGEDAHVAVEAVPGAARAVRAHQQWGERTRNLAVAVGALELLALAFRGRPSSRRLAFASAGVGLAAFLAILETGKLGGELVYVHAGGVGIRSGDPDDVARLLLAGLYQEAELDEKAGRTTDAASLLEIAAQRFPADPVVQVRAAEALLEDRNDPAGALEILGRLGPIPEEPRLRFRRGWLTADA
;
A
#
# COMPACT_ATOMS: atom_id res chain seq x y z
N MET A 1 3.39 -18.34 0.31
CA MET A 1 1.92 -18.38 0.20
C MET A 1 1.55 -17.91 -1.20
N PRO A 2 0.38 -18.25 -1.76
CA PRO A 2 -0.08 -17.65 -3.01
C PRO A 2 -0.22 -16.13 -2.85
N ASP A 3 0.14 -15.36 -3.88
CA ASP A 3 -0.08 -13.90 -3.93
C ASP A 3 -1.58 -13.63 -3.92
N ILE A 4 -2.05 -12.92 -2.89
CA ILE A 4 -3.45 -12.53 -2.73
C ILE A 4 -3.65 -11.00 -2.82
N GLY A 5 -2.64 -10.26 -3.29
CA GLY A 5 -2.64 -8.79 -3.36
C GLY A 5 -3.76 -8.24 -4.22
N PHE A 6 -4.11 -8.92 -5.32
CA PHE A 6 -5.23 -8.54 -6.19
C PHE A 6 -6.58 -8.42 -5.45
N TYR A 7 -6.79 -9.25 -4.42
CA TYR A 7 -8.02 -9.26 -3.65
C TYR A 7 -8.01 -8.26 -2.49
N HIS A 8 -6.91 -7.55 -2.24
CA HIS A 8 -6.78 -6.63 -1.12
C HIS A 8 -7.93 -5.62 -1.03
N PRO A 9 -8.35 -4.93 -2.12
CA PRO A 9 -9.47 -4.00 -2.06
C PRO A 9 -10.77 -4.68 -1.61
N ILE A 10 -11.07 -5.89 -2.09
CA ILE A 10 -12.30 -6.60 -1.70
C ILE A 10 -12.26 -6.97 -0.22
N VAL A 11 -11.14 -7.52 0.23
CA VAL A 11 -10.95 -7.95 1.63
C VAL A 11 -11.03 -6.76 2.58
N ILE A 12 -10.37 -5.63 2.27
CA ILE A 12 -10.33 -4.46 3.16
C ILE A 12 -11.69 -3.78 3.27
N HIS A 13 -12.49 -3.66 2.20
CA HIS A 13 -13.83 -3.07 2.28
C HIS A 13 -14.74 -3.88 3.21
N PHE A 14 -14.66 -5.21 3.14
CA PHE A 14 -15.39 -6.09 4.06
C PHE A 14 -14.91 -5.94 5.50
N ALA A 15 -13.59 -5.87 5.72
CA ALA A 15 -12.99 -5.65 7.03
C ALA A 15 -13.41 -4.32 7.67
N ILE A 16 -13.46 -3.23 6.89
CA ILE A 16 -13.93 -1.91 7.33
C ILE A 16 -15.37 -1.98 7.81
N GLY A 17 -16.26 -2.60 7.02
CA GLY A 17 -17.66 -2.74 7.37
C GLY A 17 -17.87 -3.52 8.67
N LEU A 18 -17.17 -4.65 8.82
CA LEU A 18 -17.23 -5.47 10.03
C LEU A 18 -16.72 -4.72 11.27
N LEU A 19 -15.58 -4.02 11.16
CA LEU A 19 -15.01 -3.28 12.29
C LEU A 19 -15.93 -2.14 12.71
N ALA A 20 -16.37 -1.31 11.76
CA ALA A 20 -17.24 -0.18 12.03
C ALA A 20 -18.56 -0.61 12.69
N ALA A 21 -19.18 -1.67 12.16
CA ALA A 21 -20.40 -2.23 12.73
C ALA A 21 -20.14 -2.83 14.13
N GLY A 22 -19.05 -3.58 14.31
CA GLY A 22 -18.66 -4.15 15.60
C GLY A 22 -18.48 -3.09 16.68
N VAL A 23 -17.78 -1.99 16.36
CA VAL A 23 -17.59 -0.83 17.24
C VAL A 23 -18.93 -0.17 17.57
N LEU A 24 -19.79 0.08 16.58
CA LEU A 24 -21.11 0.68 16.80
C LEU A 24 -21.97 -0.18 17.73
N PHE A 25 -22.05 -1.49 17.48
CA PHE A 25 -22.79 -2.41 18.34
C PHE A 25 -22.18 -2.51 19.74
N ARG A 26 -20.84 -2.40 19.87
CA ARG A 26 -20.17 -2.40 21.16
C ARG A 26 -20.62 -1.21 21.99
N TRP A 27 -20.62 0.00 21.44
CA TRP A 27 -21.16 1.19 22.10
C TRP A 27 -22.65 1.06 22.42
N MET A 28 -23.45 0.53 21.50
CA MET A 28 -24.88 0.27 21.73
C MET A 28 -25.09 -0.71 22.89
N SER A 29 -24.25 -1.74 23.01
CA SER A 29 -24.35 -2.76 24.07
C SER A 29 -24.19 -2.16 25.47
N LEU A 30 -23.39 -1.09 25.62
CA LEU A 30 -23.15 -0.42 26.89
C LEU A 30 -24.38 0.33 27.42
N THR A 31 -25.36 0.62 26.55
CA THR A 31 -26.63 1.24 26.95
C THR A 31 -27.59 0.27 27.64
N GLY A 32 -27.40 -1.05 27.44
CA GLY A 32 -28.30 -2.09 27.93
C GLY A 32 -29.67 -2.14 27.25
N ARG A 33 -29.92 -1.30 26.22
CA ARG A 33 -31.25 -1.16 25.59
C ARG A 33 -31.52 -2.13 24.43
N ALA A 34 -30.48 -2.82 23.94
CA ALA A 34 -30.58 -3.74 22.81
C ALA A 34 -29.95 -5.09 23.17
N ALA A 35 -30.79 -6.11 23.39
CA ALA A 35 -30.36 -7.43 23.85
C ALA A 35 -29.35 -8.10 22.88
N CYS A 36 -29.49 -7.85 21.58
CA CYS A 36 -28.61 -8.41 20.56
C CYS A 36 -27.29 -7.63 20.37
N ALA A 37 -27.15 -6.43 20.93
CA ALA A 37 -26.00 -5.57 20.65
C ALA A 37 -24.69 -6.15 21.20
N GLY A 38 -24.71 -6.79 22.38
CA GLY A 38 -23.53 -7.45 22.94
C GLY A 38 -23.04 -8.63 22.08
N PRO A 39 -23.90 -9.63 21.79
CA PRO A 39 -23.55 -10.72 20.88
C PRO A 39 -23.12 -10.25 19.48
N ALA A 40 -23.84 -9.28 18.90
CA ALA A 40 -23.49 -8.72 17.59
C ALA A 40 -22.10 -8.07 17.60
N ALA A 41 -21.81 -7.25 18.62
CA ALA A 41 -20.52 -6.61 18.79
C ALA A 41 -19.37 -7.62 18.86
N ALA A 42 -19.53 -8.68 19.65
CA ALA A 42 -18.52 -9.74 19.77
C ALA A 42 -18.31 -10.46 18.43
N SER A 43 -19.38 -10.93 17.79
CA SER A 43 -19.28 -11.65 16.52
C SER A 43 -18.65 -10.80 15.41
N LEU A 44 -19.12 -9.56 15.24
CA LEU A 44 -18.61 -8.66 14.22
C LEU A 44 -17.15 -8.26 14.46
N SER A 45 -16.77 -7.99 15.71
CA SER A 45 -15.39 -7.62 16.04
C SER A 45 -14.40 -8.77 15.87
N LEU A 46 -14.82 -10.01 16.17
CA LEU A 46 -14.01 -11.20 15.93
C LEU A 46 -13.85 -11.48 14.43
N LEU A 47 -14.94 -11.39 13.67
CA LEU A 47 -14.88 -11.49 12.21
C LEU A 47 -14.02 -10.37 11.60
N ALA A 48 -14.14 -9.15 12.11
CA ALA A 48 -13.30 -8.02 11.70
C ALA A 48 -11.82 -8.29 11.97
N THR A 49 -11.49 -8.85 13.14
CA THR A 49 -10.11 -9.21 13.50
C THR A 49 -9.53 -10.19 12.48
N VAL A 50 -10.27 -11.25 12.15
CA VAL A 50 -9.84 -12.22 11.12
C VAL A 50 -9.69 -11.54 9.76
N ALA A 51 -10.68 -10.76 9.33
CA ALA A 51 -10.64 -10.08 8.04
C ALA A 51 -9.47 -9.08 7.94
N ILE A 52 -9.15 -8.37 9.02
CA ILE A 52 -8.02 -7.43 9.09
C ILE A 52 -6.67 -8.16 9.03
N LEU A 53 -6.54 -9.34 9.63
CA LEU A 53 -5.33 -10.15 9.49
C LEU A 53 -5.11 -10.57 8.03
N VAL A 54 -6.18 -10.99 7.34
CA VAL A 54 -6.12 -11.30 5.89
C VAL A 54 -5.85 -10.04 5.07
N ALA A 55 -6.43 -8.91 5.44
CA ALA A 55 -6.20 -7.63 4.77
C ALA A 55 -4.75 -7.16 4.91
N ALA A 56 -4.14 -7.33 6.09
CA ALA A 56 -2.74 -6.99 6.32
C ALA A 56 -1.81 -7.87 5.47
N GLN A 57 -2.10 -9.17 5.36
CA GLN A 57 -1.32 -10.08 4.52
C GLN A 57 -1.47 -9.75 3.03
N SER A 58 -2.69 -9.59 2.54
CA SER A 58 -2.94 -9.20 1.15
C SER A 58 -2.40 -7.80 0.81
N GLY A 59 -2.36 -6.89 1.79
CA GLY A 59 -1.74 -5.57 1.60
C GLY A 59 -0.24 -5.67 1.40
N GLU A 60 0.44 -6.53 2.16
CA GLU A 60 1.87 -6.78 1.99
C GLU A 60 2.20 -7.31 0.60
N ASP A 61 1.42 -8.28 0.11
CA ASP A 61 1.57 -8.83 -1.24
C ASP A 61 1.31 -7.74 -2.31
N ALA A 62 0.33 -6.85 -2.10
CA ALA A 62 0.01 -5.76 -3.02
C ALA A 62 1.05 -4.64 -3.05
N HIS A 63 1.74 -4.37 -1.93
CA HIS A 63 2.68 -3.24 -1.82
C HIS A 63 3.92 -3.42 -2.68
N VAL A 64 4.39 -4.65 -2.93
CA VAL A 64 5.60 -4.92 -3.72
C VAL A 64 5.47 -4.33 -5.14
N ALA A 65 4.31 -4.47 -5.76
CA ALA A 65 4.05 -3.91 -7.09
C ALA A 65 3.93 -2.37 -7.06
N VAL A 66 3.30 -1.81 -6.02
CA VAL A 66 3.05 -0.35 -5.93
C VAL A 66 4.31 0.42 -5.51
N GLU A 67 5.18 -0.17 -4.69
CA GLU A 67 6.42 0.47 -4.24
C GLU A 67 7.44 0.65 -5.39
N ALA A 68 7.34 -0.16 -6.45
CA ALA A 68 8.17 -0.02 -7.65
C ALA A 68 7.88 1.26 -8.45
N VAL A 69 6.72 1.91 -8.24
CA VAL A 69 6.36 3.17 -8.91
C VAL A 69 7.24 4.31 -8.39
N PRO A 70 7.97 5.04 -9.27
CA PRO A 70 8.79 6.18 -8.85
C PRO A 70 8.01 7.22 -8.05
N GLY A 71 8.56 7.62 -6.90
CA GLY A 71 7.93 8.59 -5.99
C GLY A 71 6.87 8.02 -5.03
N ALA A 72 6.37 6.79 -5.25
CA ALA A 72 5.29 6.22 -4.43
C ALA A 72 5.78 5.58 -3.12
N ALA A 73 7.06 5.20 -3.04
CA ALA A 73 7.59 4.39 -1.95
C ALA A 73 7.36 4.98 -0.54
N ARG A 74 7.41 6.32 -0.40
CA ARG A 74 7.14 6.98 0.89
C ARG A 74 5.67 6.85 1.30
N ALA A 75 4.74 7.04 0.36
CA ALA A 75 3.31 6.93 0.61
C ALA A 75 2.93 5.47 0.93
N VAL A 76 3.53 4.49 0.23
CA VAL A 76 3.29 3.06 0.48
C VAL A 76 3.70 2.69 1.90
N ARG A 77 4.90 3.09 2.33
CA ARG A 77 5.36 2.85 3.70
C ARG A 77 4.49 3.53 4.76
N ALA A 78 4.00 4.75 4.50
CA ALA A 78 3.09 5.43 5.42
C ALA A 78 1.77 4.66 5.58
N HIS A 79 1.18 4.22 4.47
CA HIS A 79 -0.03 3.38 4.48
C HIS A 79 0.20 2.06 5.21
N GLN A 80 1.32 1.37 4.95
CA GLN A 80 1.68 0.11 5.60
C GLN A 80 1.81 0.26 7.12
N GLN A 81 2.52 1.29 7.61
CA GLN A 81 2.67 1.54 9.06
C GLN A 81 1.32 1.76 9.75
N TRP A 82 0.41 2.48 9.11
CA TRP A 82 -0.95 2.64 9.63
C TRP A 82 -1.76 1.35 9.53
N GLY A 83 -1.59 0.56 8.47
CA GLY A 83 -2.17 -0.77 8.34
C GLY A 83 -1.76 -1.69 9.48
N GLU A 84 -0.48 -1.69 9.86
CA GLU A 84 0.02 -2.44 11.02
C GLU A 84 -0.58 -1.97 12.35
N ARG A 85 -0.72 -0.65 12.54
CA ARG A 85 -1.38 -0.08 13.72
C ARG A 85 -2.84 -0.53 13.80
N THR A 86 -3.57 -0.44 12.68
CA THR A 86 -4.96 -0.90 12.57
C THR A 86 -5.07 -2.39 12.87
N ARG A 87 -4.18 -3.22 12.33
CA ARG A 87 -4.09 -4.66 12.64
C ARG A 87 -3.90 -4.91 14.12
N ASN A 88 -2.93 -4.26 14.74
CA ASN A 88 -2.61 -4.48 16.15
C ASN A 88 -3.78 -4.06 17.06
N LEU A 89 -4.44 -2.94 16.75
CA LEU A 89 -5.62 -2.48 17.47
C LEU A 89 -6.80 -3.44 17.29
N ALA A 90 -7.05 -3.94 16.09
CA ALA A 90 -8.10 -4.93 15.83
C ALA A 90 -7.87 -6.23 16.61
N VAL A 91 -6.64 -6.73 16.65
CA VAL A 91 -6.26 -7.90 17.47
C VAL A 91 -6.52 -7.63 18.94
N ALA A 92 -6.17 -6.44 19.45
CA ALA A 92 -6.47 -6.06 20.82
C ALA A 92 -7.98 -6.04 21.12
N VAL A 93 -8.80 -5.50 20.20
CA VAL A 93 -10.27 -5.58 20.31
C VAL A 93 -10.73 -7.04 20.35
N GLY A 94 -10.30 -7.88 19.42
CA GLY A 94 -10.66 -9.30 19.38
C GLY A 94 -10.29 -10.03 20.68
N ALA A 95 -9.10 -9.76 21.24
CA ALA A 95 -8.68 -10.33 22.52
C ALA A 95 -9.58 -9.86 23.68
N LEU A 96 -9.92 -8.57 23.74
CA LEU A 96 -10.85 -8.04 24.75
C LEU A 96 -12.24 -8.66 24.63
N GLU A 97 -12.71 -8.94 23.41
CA GLU A 97 -13.97 -9.62 23.16
C GLU A 97 -13.96 -11.07 23.65
N LEU A 98 -12.91 -11.83 23.33
CA LEU A 98 -12.74 -13.19 23.83
C LEU A 98 -12.68 -13.23 25.35
N LEU A 99 -11.96 -12.30 25.98
CA LEU A 99 -11.92 -12.18 27.43
C LEU A 99 -13.30 -11.80 27.98
N ALA A 100 -14.02 -10.85 27.39
CA ALA A 100 -15.34 -10.46 27.84
C ALA A 100 -16.34 -11.64 27.82
N LEU A 101 -16.23 -12.51 26.81
CA LEU A 101 -16.98 -13.76 26.70
C LEU A 101 -16.55 -14.80 27.74
N ALA A 102 -15.25 -15.01 27.94
CA ALA A 102 -14.71 -15.95 28.93
C ALA A 102 -15.10 -15.58 30.38
N PHE A 103 -15.21 -14.27 30.67
CA PHE A 103 -15.62 -13.74 31.97
C PHE A 103 -17.12 -13.41 32.06
N ARG A 104 -17.97 -13.93 31.16
CA ARG A 104 -19.41 -13.66 31.15
C ARG A 104 -20.05 -13.98 32.51
N GLY A 105 -20.94 -13.10 32.98
CA GLY A 105 -21.59 -13.20 34.28
C GLY A 105 -20.76 -12.64 35.46
N ARG A 106 -19.49 -12.27 35.24
CA ARG A 106 -18.65 -11.61 36.25
C ARG A 106 -18.63 -10.10 36.07
N PRO A 107 -18.42 -9.31 37.16
CA PRO A 107 -18.34 -7.86 37.08
C PRO A 107 -17.16 -7.35 36.21
N SER A 108 -16.14 -8.20 35.98
CA SER A 108 -15.04 -7.90 35.05
C SER A 108 -15.48 -7.83 33.59
N SER A 109 -16.52 -8.57 33.18
CA SER A 109 -17.03 -8.57 31.79
C SER A 109 -17.48 -7.17 31.35
N ARG A 110 -18.11 -6.39 32.25
CA ARG A 110 -18.50 -5.00 31.96
C ARG A 110 -17.29 -4.10 31.76
N ARG A 111 -16.24 -4.26 32.57
CA ARG A 111 -14.98 -3.50 32.42
C ARG A 111 -14.29 -3.82 31.09
N LEU A 112 -14.25 -5.10 30.71
CA LEU A 112 -13.72 -5.54 29.42
C LEU A 112 -14.55 -5.00 28.24
N ALA A 113 -15.87 -4.92 28.37
CA ALA A 113 -16.72 -4.30 27.33
C ALA A 113 -16.45 -2.79 27.16
N PHE A 114 -16.24 -2.05 28.25
CA PHE A 114 -15.81 -0.64 28.17
C PHE A 114 -14.42 -0.49 27.54
N ALA A 115 -13.48 -1.35 27.93
CA ALA A 115 -12.15 -1.36 27.32
C ALA A 115 -12.23 -1.68 25.81
N SER A 116 -13.02 -2.69 25.42
CA SER A 116 -13.28 -3.02 24.01
C SER A 116 -13.89 -1.84 23.25
N ALA A 117 -14.82 -1.10 23.84
CA ALA A 117 -15.40 0.08 23.21
C ALA A 117 -14.36 1.19 22.95
N GLY A 118 -13.48 1.45 23.92
CA GLY A 118 -12.42 2.44 23.81
C GLY A 118 -11.35 2.06 22.78
N VAL A 119 -10.83 0.84 22.86
CA VAL A 119 -9.85 0.33 21.90
C VAL A 119 -10.47 0.20 20.51
N GLY A 120 -11.74 -0.20 20.42
CA GLY A 120 -12.50 -0.26 19.17
C GLY A 120 -12.66 1.09 18.50
N LEU A 121 -12.93 2.15 19.28
CA LEU A 121 -12.93 3.52 18.74
C LEU A 121 -11.54 3.91 18.21
N ALA A 122 -10.46 3.59 18.93
CA ALA A 122 -9.10 3.84 18.44
C ALA A 122 -8.80 3.05 17.15
N ALA A 123 -9.24 1.79 17.06
CA ALA A 123 -9.12 0.97 15.86
C ALA A 123 -9.89 1.57 14.68
N PHE A 124 -11.09 2.11 14.93
CA PHE A 124 -11.88 2.80 13.91
C PHE A 124 -11.20 4.10 13.44
N LEU A 125 -10.60 4.88 14.33
CA LEU A 125 -9.85 6.06 13.90
C LEU A 125 -8.59 5.67 13.09
N ALA A 126 -7.91 4.60 13.49
CA ALA A 126 -6.77 4.09 12.75
C ALA A 126 -7.17 3.61 11.34
N ILE A 127 -8.31 2.93 11.18
CA ILE A 127 -8.77 2.47 9.86
C ILE A 127 -9.15 3.63 8.93
N LEU A 128 -9.65 4.74 9.49
CA LEU A 128 -9.89 5.96 8.69
C LEU A 128 -8.59 6.54 8.15
N GLU A 129 -7.53 6.59 8.95
CA GLU A 129 -6.22 7.08 8.48
C GLU A 129 -5.56 6.09 7.51
N THR A 130 -5.62 4.79 7.79
CA THR A 130 -5.18 3.75 6.83
C THR A 130 -5.92 3.89 5.50
N GLY A 131 -7.24 4.06 5.54
CA GLY A 131 -8.09 4.21 4.36
C GLY A 131 -7.80 5.50 3.58
N LYS A 132 -7.55 6.61 4.28
CA LYS A 132 -7.13 7.87 3.65
C LYS A 132 -5.82 7.71 2.89
N LEU A 133 -4.80 7.12 3.52
CA LEU A 133 -3.51 6.86 2.88
C LEU A 133 -3.62 5.84 1.74
N GLY A 134 -4.49 4.83 1.88
CA GLY A 134 -4.78 3.89 0.79
C GLY A 134 -5.49 4.57 -0.38
N GLY A 135 -6.40 5.50 -0.09
CA GLY A 135 -6.99 6.39 -1.08
C GLY A 135 -5.95 7.26 -1.76
N GLU A 136 -5.00 7.83 -1.02
CA GLU A 136 -3.88 8.59 -1.59
C GLU A 136 -3.05 7.74 -2.55
N LEU A 137 -2.71 6.51 -2.19
CA LEU A 137 -2.04 5.57 -3.10
C LEU A 137 -2.83 5.35 -4.38
N VAL A 138 -4.13 5.10 -4.28
CA VAL A 138 -4.96 4.82 -5.46
C VAL A 138 -5.23 6.08 -6.29
N TYR A 139 -5.45 7.23 -5.67
CA TYR A 139 -5.89 8.45 -6.37
C TYR A 139 -4.76 9.40 -6.75
N VAL A 140 -3.61 9.31 -6.08
CA VAL A 140 -2.40 10.12 -6.36
C VAL A 140 -1.34 9.27 -7.05
N HIS A 141 -1.34 7.93 -6.90
CA HIS A 141 -0.23 7.10 -7.39
C HIS A 141 -0.60 5.90 -8.32
N ALA A 142 -1.83 5.33 -8.33
CA ALA A 142 -2.04 4.05 -9.06
C ALA A 142 -3.39 3.68 -9.75
N GLY A 143 -4.53 4.37 -9.62
CA GLY A 143 -5.81 3.81 -10.14
C GLY A 143 -6.89 4.76 -10.66
N GLY A 144 -6.68 6.08 -10.66
CA GLY A 144 -7.65 7.05 -11.22
C GLY A 144 -7.06 8.44 -11.47
N VAL A 145 -5.75 8.51 -11.66
CA VAL A 145 -4.87 9.53 -11.06
C VAL A 145 -4.48 10.62 -12.04
N GLY A 146 -4.71 11.88 -11.68
CA GLY A 146 -4.28 13.05 -12.44
C GLY A 146 -5.41 13.92 -12.95
N ILE A 147 -6.47 13.30 -13.48
CA ILE A 147 -7.58 14.07 -14.07
C ILE A 147 -8.56 14.64 -13.04
N ARG A 148 -8.51 14.20 -11.77
CA ARG A 148 -9.48 14.59 -10.74
C ARG A 148 -8.91 15.50 -9.65
N SER A 149 -7.61 15.44 -9.39
CA SER A 149 -6.93 16.39 -8.49
C SER A 149 -6.79 17.77 -9.12
N GLY A 150 -6.77 17.84 -10.45
CA GLY A 150 -6.48 19.07 -11.18
C GLY A 150 -4.99 19.44 -11.15
N ASP A 151 -4.15 18.61 -10.54
CA ASP A 151 -2.70 18.77 -10.50
C ASP A 151 -2.07 18.10 -11.74
N PRO A 152 -1.40 18.86 -12.63
CA PRO A 152 -0.72 18.28 -13.79
C PRO A 152 0.38 17.26 -13.41
N ASP A 153 0.96 17.37 -12.21
CA ASP A 153 2.01 16.45 -11.77
C ASP A 153 1.45 15.04 -11.51
N ASP A 154 0.19 14.92 -11.13
CA ASP A 154 -0.47 13.61 -10.95
C ASP A 154 -0.70 12.90 -12.30
N VAL A 155 -1.02 13.65 -13.36
CA VAL A 155 -1.12 13.08 -14.72
C VAL A 155 0.25 12.62 -15.20
N ALA A 156 1.30 13.37 -14.87
CA ALA A 156 2.67 12.99 -15.19
C ALA A 156 3.06 11.71 -14.43
N ARG A 157 2.75 11.60 -13.14
CA ARG A 157 2.95 10.37 -12.35
C ARG A 157 2.21 9.17 -12.95
N LEU A 158 0.96 9.36 -13.40
CA LEU A 158 0.19 8.29 -14.05
C LEU A 158 0.85 7.82 -15.36
N LEU A 159 1.27 8.76 -16.21
CA LEU A 159 1.96 8.43 -17.46
C LEU A 159 3.25 7.66 -17.18
N LEU A 160 4.04 8.11 -16.21
CA LEU A 160 5.27 7.45 -15.81
C LEU A 160 5.01 6.03 -15.32
N ALA A 161 4.02 5.86 -14.44
CA ALA A 161 3.64 4.54 -13.92
C ALA A 161 3.18 3.60 -15.05
N GLY A 162 2.40 4.10 -16.01
CA GLY A 162 1.96 3.32 -17.18
C GLY A 162 3.13 2.83 -18.03
N LEU A 163 4.06 3.74 -18.38
CA LEU A 163 5.25 3.40 -19.17
C LEU A 163 6.13 2.35 -18.48
N TYR A 164 6.33 2.49 -17.17
CA TYR A 164 7.12 1.53 -16.38
C TYR A 164 6.45 0.16 -16.27
N GLN A 165 5.15 0.15 -15.96
CA GLN A 165 4.42 -1.09 -15.77
C GLN A 165 4.33 -1.87 -17.08
N GLU A 166 4.09 -1.19 -18.20
CA GLU A 166 4.06 -1.82 -19.52
C GLU A 166 5.45 -2.33 -19.92
N ALA A 167 6.52 -1.57 -19.66
CA ALA A 167 7.89 -2.03 -19.90
C ALA A 167 8.23 -3.30 -19.11
N GLU A 168 7.88 -3.37 -17.82
CA GLU A 168 8.13 -4.57 -17.00
C GLU A 168 7.32 -5.78 -17.50
N LEU A 169 6.09 -5.57 -17.97
CA LEU A 169 5.26 -6.63 -18.54
C LEU A 169 5.81 -7.11 -19.90
N ASP A 170 6.34 -6.19 -20.70
CA ASP A 170 7.00 -6.50 -21.97
C ASP A 170 8.28 -7.30 -21.76
N GLU A 171 9.12 -6.92 -20.79
CA GLU A 171 10.32 -7.68 -20.40
C GLU A 171 9.97 -9.11 -19.96
N LYS A 172 8.98 -9.25 -19.07
CA LYS A 172 8.49 -10.57 -18.62
C LYS A 172 7.96 -11.44 -19.77
N ALA A 173 7.47 -10.81 -20.83
CA ALA A 173 7.00 -11.47 -22.03
C ALA A 173 8.08 -11.64 -23.11
N GLY A 174 9.33 -11.24 -22.85
CA GLY A 174 10.45 -11.31 -23.79
C GLY A 174 10.45 -10.24 -24.89
N ARG A 175 9.63 -9.20 -24.77
CA ARG A 175 9.56 -8.03 -25.67
C ARG A 175 10.50 -6.92 -25.20
N THR A 176 11.78 -7.23 -25.02
CA THR A 176 12.79 -6.31 -24.45
C THR A 176 12.97 -5.02 -25.27
N THR A 177 12.85 -5.11 -26.59
CA THR A 177 12.87 -3.95 -27.50
C THR A 177 11.73 -2.95 -27.22
N ASP A 178 10.52 -3.44 -26.98
CA ASP A 178 9.33 -2.62 -26.73
C ASP A 178 9.44 -1.97 -25.34
N ALA A 179 9.87 -2.75 -24.34
CA ALA A 179 10.16 -2.26 -23.00
C ALA A 179 11.21 -1.13 -22.99
N ALA A 180 12.34 -1.32 -23.68
CA ALA A 180 13.37 -0.28 -23.82
C ALA A 180 12.80 0.99 -24.47
N SER A 181 11.92 0.86 -25.47
CA SER A 181 11.29 2.02 -26.13
C SER A 181 10.40 2.80 -25.15
N LEU A 182 9.65 2.11 -24.30
CA LEU A 182 8.81 2.74 -23.27
C LEU A 182 9.65 3.45 -22.21
N LEU A 183 10.77 2.86 -21.80
CA LEU A 183 11.71 3.46 -20.85
C LEU A 183 12.44 4.67 -21.45
N GLU A 184 12.74 4.68 -22.74
CA GLU A 184 13.25 5.86 -23.45
C GLU A 184 12.24 7.00 -23.45
N ILE A 185 10.96 6.73 -23.72
CA ILE A 185 9.88 7.73 -23.64
C ILE A 185 9.81 8.29 -22.21
N ALA A 186 9.89 7.43 -21.20
CA ALA A 186 9.92 7.85 -19.80
C ALA A 186 11.14 8.76 -19.51
N ALA A 187 12.34 8.37 -19.94
CA ALA A 187 13.56 9.16 -19.75
C ALA A 187 13.48 10.54 -20.42
N GLN A 188 12.92 10.63 -21.62
CA GLN A 188 12.71 11.90 -22.32
C GLN A 188 11.71 12.80 -21.60
N ARG A 189 10.63 12.21 -21.05
CA ARG A 189 9.57 12.97 -20.38
C ARG A 189 9.92 13.38 -18.96
N PHE A 190 10.77 12.63 -18.28
CA PHE A 190 11.19 12.83 -16.89
C PHE A 190 12.72 12.96 -16.75
N PRO A 191 13.34 13.98 -17.39
CA PRO A 191 14.81 14.12 -17.42
C PRO A 191 15.44 14.40 -16.05
N ALA A 192 14.65 14.88 -15.09
CA ALA A 192 15.10 15.21 -13.74
C ALA A 192 15.01 14.03 -12.75
N ASP A 193 14.32 12.93 -13.11
CA ASP A 193 14.17 11.77 -12.21
C ASP A 193 15.34 10.80 -12.40
N PRO A 194 16.24 10.69 -11.40
CA PRO A 194 17.44 9.87 -11.53
C PRO A 194 17.13 8.37 -11.57
N VAL A 195 16.02 7.92 -10.97
CA VAL A 195 15.58 6.52 -11.04
C VAL A 195 15.20 6.20 -12.49
N VAL A 196 14.53 7.15 -13.15
CA VAL A 196 14.09 6.98 -14.52
C VAL A 196 15.26 6.88 -15.50
N GLN A 197 16.20 7.80 -15.38
CA GLN A 197 17.38 7.82 -16.25
C GLN A 197 18.26 6.57 -16.06
N VAL A 198 18.48 6.12 -14.83
CA VAL A 198 19.29 4.93 -14.56
C VAL A 198 18.66 3.67 -15.16
N ARG A 199 17.33 3.52 -15.06
CA ARG A 199 16.64 2.37 -15.63
C ARG A 199 16.64 2.39 -17.16
N ALA A 200 16.47 3.56 -17.78
CA ALA A 200 16.55 3.68 -19.23
C ALA A 200 17.97 3.39 -19.77
N ALA A 201 19.01 3.85 -19.06
CA ALA A 201 20.39 3.50 -19.41
C ALA A 201 20.67 1.99 -19.30
N GLU A 202 20.10 1.33 -18.29
CA GLU A 202 20.17 -0.12 -18.14
C GLU A 202 19.51 -0.84 -19.32
N ALA A 203 18.31 -0.42 -19.73
CA ALA A 203 17.63 -1.02 -20.89
C ALA A 203 18.41 -0.79 -22.21
N LEU A 204 19.04 0.37 -22.38
CA LEU A 204 19.90 0.61 -23.55
C LEU A 204 21.10 -0.35 -23.57
N LEU A 205 21.70 -0.60 -22.41
CA LEU A 205 22.86 -1.47 -22.28
C LEU A 205 22.48 -2.95 -22.45
N GLU A 206 21.50 -3.42 -21.67
CA GLU A 206 21.13 -4.84 -21.58
C GLU A 206 20.25 -5.31 -22.75
N ASP A 207 19.30 -4.47 -23.19
CA ASP A 207 18.30 -4.87 -24.19
C ASP A 207 18.66 -4.41 -25.61
N ARG A 208 19.26 -3.23 -25.76
CA ARG A 208 19.62 -2.65 -27.06
C ARG A 208 21.09 -2.82 -27.45
N ASN A 209 21.94 -3.27 -26.53
CA ASN A 209 23.40 -3.31 -26.72
C ASN A 209 23.97 -1.95 -27.20
N ASP A 210 23.47 -0.85 -26.65
CA ASP A 210 23.91 0.53 -26.94
C ASP A 210 24.63 1.16 -25.74
N PRO A 211 25.90 0.81 -25.51
CA PRO A 211 26.68 1.36 -24.40
C PRO A 211 26.94 2.87 -24.54
N ALA A 212 27.01 3.37 -25.78
CA ALA A 212 27.23 4.79 -26.03
C ALA A 212 26.01 5.61 -25.59
N GLY A 213 24.80 5.17 -25.95
CA GLY A 213 23.55 5.77 -25.50
C GLY A 213 23.36 5.69 -23.99
N ALA A 214 23.71 4.56 -23.37
CA ALA A 214 23.65 4.38 -21.92
C ALA A 214 24.58 5.39 -21.19
N LEU A 215 25.83 5.53 -21.63
CA LEU A 215 26.78 6.49 -21.07
C LEU A 215 26.33 7.94 -21.26
N GLU A 216 25.70 8.25 -22.38
CA GLU A 216 25.15 9.58 -22.64
C GLU A 216 24.05 9.96 -21.62
N ILE A 217 23.12 9.04 -21.33
CA ILE A 217 22.08 9.24 -20.32
C ILE A 217 22.70 9.39 -18.93
N LEU A 218 23.62 8.49 -18.55
CA LEU A 218 24.25 8.51 -17.22
C LEU A 218 25.16 9.73 -17.01
N GLY A 219 25.74 10.28 -18.08
CA GLY A 219 26.57 11.47 -18.05
C GLY A 219 25.78 12.76 -17.80
N ARG A 220 24.49 12.79 -18.18
CA ARG A 220 23.60 13.94 -17.98
C ARG A 220 23.03 14.02 -16.56
N LEU A 221 23.11 12.93 -15.79
CA LEU A 221 22.68 12.90 -14.40
C LEU A 221 23.62 13.76 -13.53
N GLY A 222 23.03 14.81 -12.96
CA GLY A 222 23.66 15.74 -12.01
C GLY A 222 24.14 15.06 -10.71
N PRO A 223 24.42 15.84 -9.64
CA PRO A 223 25.10 15.32 -8.46
C PRO A 223 24.36 14.12 -7.86
N ILE A 224 25.20 13.21 -7.41
CA ILE A 224 24.93 11.86 -6.92
C ILE A 224 23.59 11.75 -6.15
N PRO A 225 22.69 10.81 -6.53
CA PRO A 225 21.45 10.53 -5.78
C PRO A 225 21.77 10.23 -4.31
N GLU A 226 21.00 10.77 -3.36
CA GLU A 226 21.19 10.47 -1.93
C GLU A 226 21.05 8.97 -1.64
N GLU A 227 20.31 8.25 -2.49
CA GLU A 227 20.00 6.83 -2.34
C GLU A 227 21.21 5.94 -2.68
N PRO A 228 21.80 5.21 -1.71
CA PRO A 228 23.03 4.45 -1.93
C PRO A 228 22.92 3.37 -3.01
N ARG A 229 21.74 2.76 -3.15
CA ARG A 229 21.46 1.74 -4.17
C ARG A 229 21.55 2.30 -5.59
N LEU A 230 21.00 3.49 -5.81
CA LEU A 230 21.01 4.14 -7.12
C LEU A 230 22.42 4.54 -7.53
N ARG A 231 23.25 4.99 -6.57
CA ARG A 231 24.67 5.30 -6.80
C ARG A 231 25.44 4.08 -7.25
N PHE A 232 25.24 2.95 -6.55
CA PHE A 232 25.90 1.69 -6.89
C PHE A 232 25.48 1.22 -8.29
N ARG A 233 24.17 1.22 -8.59
CA ARG A 233 23.63 0.83 -9.91
C ARG A 233 24.22 1.69 -11.03
N ARG A 234 24.22 3.02 -10.87
CA ARG A 234 24.85 3.95 -11.84
C ARG A 234 26.34 3.62 -12.06
N GLY A 235 27.10 3.44 -10.98
CA GLY A 235 28.52 3.14 -11.05
C GLY A 235 28.81 1.81 -11.75
N TRP A 236 27.99 0.80 -11.48
CA TRP A 236 28.06 -0.50 -12.15
C TRP A 236 27.80 -0.37 -13.65
N LEU A 237 26.68 0.25 -14.05
CA LEU A 237 26.32 0.43 -15.46
C LEU A 237 27.35 1.27 -16.23
N THR A 238 27.97 2.27 -15.58
CA THR A 238 29.04 3.07 -16.19
C THR A 238 30.32 2.26 -16.42
N ALA A 239 30.56 1.22 -15.61
CA ALA A 239 31.73 0.36 -15.74
C ALA A 239 31.52 -0.78 -16.76
N ASP A 240 30.26 -1.17 -16.99
CA ASP A 240 29.86 -2.24 -17.90
C ASP A 240 29.68 -1.76 -19.36
N ALA A 241 29.38 -0.47 -19.55
CA ALA A 241 29.27 0.21 -20.84
C ALA A 241 30.63 0.54 -21.47
#